data_AF-A0A8F5GSI8-F1
#
_entry.id   AF-A0A8F5GSI8-F1
#
_cell.length_a   1.000
_cell.length_b   1.000
_cell.length_c   1.000
_cell.angle_alpha   90.00
_cell.angle_beta   90.00
_cell.angle_gamma   90.00
#
_symmetry.space_group_name_H-M   'P 1'
#
loop_
_entity.id
_entity.type
_entity.pdbx_description
1 polymer ?
#
loop_
_entity_poly.entity_id
_entity_poly.type
_entity_poly.pdbx_seq_one_letter_code
_entity_poly.pdbx_strand_id
1 'polypeptide(L)' 'MRIKDAVNMIRWKYREKIDDYVVIIIDRVTENGLKEISFSEIDAVDNNYLYLKSEENTVIPLHRVLMIKRKSDNALIWKR' A
#
# COMPACT_ATOMS: atom_id res chain seq x y z
N MET A 1 14.93 -1.12 -3.56
CA MET A 1 13.64 -1.21 -4.28
C MET A 1 12.83 0.05 -3.97
N ARG A 2 12.31 0.78 -4.96
CA ARG A 2 11.39 1.90 -4.68
C ARG A 2 10.01 1.34 -4.32
N ILE A 3 9.20 2.10 -3.57
CA ILE A 3 7.83 1.68 -3.23
C ILE A 3 7.00 1.35 -4.48
N LYS A 4 7.15 2.14 -5.55
CA LYS A 4 6.50 1.90 -6.84
C LYS A 4 6.84 0.51 -7.40
N ASP A 5 8.11 0.11 -7.34
CA ASP A 5 8.56 -1.21 -7.80
C ASP A 5 7.94 -2.32 -6.94
N ALA A 6 7.87 -2.12 -5.63
CA ALA A 6 7.27 -3.07 -4.70
C ALA A 6 5.76 -3.26 -4.98
N VAL A 7 5.04 -2.15 -5.18
CA VAL A 7 3.61 -2.17 -5.50
C VAL A 7 3.37 -2.88 -6.84
N ASN A 8 4.15 -2.54 -7.87
CA ASN A 8 4.05 -3.19 -9.18
C ASN A 8 4.41 -4.68 -9.11
N MET A 9 5.46 -5.05 -8.38
CA MET A 9 5.84 -6.44 -8.17
C MET A 9 4.67 -7.22 -7.56
N ILE A 10 4.03 -6.70 -6.52
CA ILE A 10 2.89 -7.37 -5.88
C ILE A 10 1.73 -7.51 -6.85
N ARG A 11 1.37 -6.43 -7.54
CA ARG A 11 0.26 -6.39 -8.49
C ARG A 11 0.39 -7.42 -9.61
N TRP A 12 1.60 -7.60 -10.14
CA TRP A 12 1.84 -8.50 -11.27
C TRP A 12 2.20 -9.92 -10.84
N LYS A 13 3.08 -10.09 -9.86
CA LYS A 13 3.59 -11.40 -9.44
C LYS A 13 2.63 -12.14 -8.50
N TYR A 14 1.88 -11.42 -7.67
CA TYR A 14 1.01 -11.98 -6.65
C TYR A 14 -0.46 -11.58 -6.85
N ARG A 15 -0.87 -11.37 -8.11
CA ARG A 15 -2.21 -10.92 -8.49
C ARG A 15 -3.34 -11.72 -7.84
N GLU A 16 -3.22 -13.05 -7.78
CA GLU A 16 -4.23 -13.95 -7.21
C GLU A 16 -4.32 -13.89 -5.69
N LYS A 17 -3.30 -13.34 -5.03
CA LYS A 17 -3.22 -13.18 -3.57
C LYS A 17 -3.10 -11.71 -3.18
N ILE A 18 -3.60 -10.80 -4.01
CA ILE A 18 -3.43 -9.36 -3.82
C ILE A 18 -4.07 -8.90 -2.50
N ASP A 19 -5.20 -9.50 -2.12
CA ASP A 19 -5.88 -9.28 -0.83
C ASP A 19 -5.05 -9.66 0.38
N ASP A 20 -3.99 -10.46 0.24
CA ASP A 20 -3.10 -10.84 1.35
C ASP A 20 -2.08 -9.73 1.66
N TYR A 21 -1.98 -8.69 0.84
CA TYR A 21 -1.01 -7.61 1.03
C TYR A 21 -1.69 -6.34 1.54
N VAL A 22 -0.99 -5.64 2.43
CA VAL A 22 -1.43 -4.34 2.97
C VAL A 22 -0.31 -3.30 2.93
N VAL A 23 -0.68 -2.06 2.66
CA VAL A 23 0.19 -0.88 2.80
C VAL A 23 -0.09 -0.22 4.14
N ILE A 24 0.97 0.07 4.88
CA ILE A 24 0.89 0.80 6.14
C ILE A 24 1.30 2.24 5.89
N ILE A 25 0.44 3.19 6.24
CA ILE A 25 0.67 4.62 6.07
C ILE A 25 0.59 5.36 7.40
N ILE A 26 1.23 6.53 7.47
CA ILE A 26 0.99 7.49 8.55
C ILE A 26 -0.35 8.19 8.29
N ASP A 27 -1.24 8.18 9.28
CA ASP A 27 -2.51 8.89 9.28
C ASP A 27 -2.76 9.58 10.63
N ARG A 28 -2.76 10.91 10.62
CA ARG A 28 -2.88 11.73 11.85
C ARG A 28 -4.28 11.75 12.45
N VAL A 29 -5.28 11.20 11.77
CA VAL A 29 -6.67 11.17 12.22
C VAL A 29 -6.94 9.90 13.03
N THR A 30 -6.15 8.85 12.83
CA THR A 30 -6.30 7.56 13.52
C THR A 30 -5.60 7.60 14.88
N GLU A 31 -6.18 7.01 15.95
CA GLU A 31 -5.63 7.02 17.32
C GLU A 31 -4.15 6.60 17.39
N ASN A 32 -3.75 5.61 16.59
CA ASN A 32 -2.38 5.09 16.57
C ASN A 32 -1.46 5.81 15.56
N GLY A 33 -1.95 6.85 14.88
CA GLY A 33 -1.19 7.57 13.85
C GLY A 33 -0.92 6.76 12.57
N LEU A 34 -1.48 5.56 12.46
CA LEU A 34 -1.24 4.60 11.38
C LEU A 34 -2.55 4.09 10.79
N LYS A 35 -2.55 3.86 9.48
CA LYS A 35 -3.66 3.25 8.76
C LYS A 35 -3.16 2.12 7.86
N GLU A 36 -3.88 1.02 7.85
CA GLU A 36 -3.66 -0.12 6.95
C GLU A 36 -4.60 -0.01 5.76
N ILE A 37 -4.09 -0.28 4.56
CA ILE A 37 -4.84 -0.21 3.30
C ILE A 37 -4.62 -1.51 2.54
N SER A 38 -5.71 -2.16 2.15
CA SER A 38 -5.63 -3.38 1.36
C SER A 38 -5.11 -3.09 -0.04
N PHE A 39 -4.24 -3.95 -0.56
CA PHE A 39 -3.78 -3.83 -1.94
C PHE A 39 -4.92 -3.91 -2.97
N SER A 40 -6.03 -4.55 -2.62
CA SER A 40 -7.23 -4.62 -3.45
C SER A 40 -7.89 -3.26 -3.66
N GLU A 41 -7.69 -2.32 -2.72
CA GLU A 41 -8.18 -0.94 -2.79
C GLU A 41 -7.28 -0.04 -3.64
N ILE A 42 -6.10 -0.50 -4.04
CA ILE A 42 -5.13 0.30 -4.79
C ILE A 42 -5.43 0.20 -6.29
N ASP A 43 -5.67 1.34 -6.92
CA ASP A 43 -5.90 1.43 -8.35
C ASP A 43 -4.60 1.57 -9.14
N ALA A 44 -3.73 2.49 -8.72
CA ALA A 44 -2.50 2.83 -9.42
C ALA A 44 -1.45 3.41 -8.49
N VAL A 45 -0.21 3.49 -8.98
CA VAL A 45 0.91 4.12 -8.29
C VAL A 45 1.80 4.84 -9.30
N ASP A 46 2.20 6.07 -8.97
CA ASP A 46 3.18 6.82 -9.74
C ASP A 46 4.45 7.08 -8.91
N ASN A 47 5.19 8.16 -9.20
CA ASN A 47 6.42 8.49 -8.48
C ASN A 47 6.18 9.26 -7.17
N ASN A 48 4.98 9.80 -6.94
CA ASN A 48 4.65 10.71 -5.86
C ASN A 48 3.43 10.25 -5.04
N TYR A 49 2.48 9.53 -5.67
CA TYR A 49 1.18 9.19 -5.12
C TYR A 49 0.80 7.73 -5.36
N LEU A 50 -0.07 7.26 -4.48
CA LEU A 50 -0.77 5.99 -4.55
C LEU A 50 -2.27 6.30 -4.63
N TYR A 51 -2.93 5.76 -5.63
CA TYR A 51 -4.31 6.07 -5.99
C TYR A 51 -5.21 4.94 -5.49
N LEU A 52 -6.27 5.27 -4.75
CA LEU A 52 -7.25 4.29 -4.28
C LEU A 52 -8.45 4.23 -5.24
N LYS A 53 -9.08 3.05 -5.32
CA LYS A 53 -10.28 2.77 -6.12
C LYS A 53 -11.58 3.41 -5.58
N SER A 54 -11.49 4.24 -4.54
CA SER A 54 -12.66 4.88 -3.93
C SER A 54 -13.36 5.83 -4.91
N GLU A 55 -14.69 5.96 -4.80
CA GLU A 55 -15.48 6.91 -5.59
C GLU A 55 -14.98 8.37 -5.43
N GLU A 56 -14.32 8.68 -4.31
CA GLU A 56 -13.80 10.01 -4.01
C GLU A 56 -12.38 10.30 -4.56
N ASN A 57 -11.82 9.46 -5.44
CA ASN A 57 -10.46 9.64 -5.99
C ASN A 57 -9.40 9.90 -4.90
N THR A 58 -9.46 9.17 -3.79
CA THR A 58 -8.52 9.36 -2.67
C THR A 58 -7.09 9.06 -3.11
N VAL A 59 -6.19 10.04 -2.91
CA VAL A 59 -4.77 9.90 -3.20
C VAL A 59 -3.93 9.95 -1.92
N ILE A 60 -2.90 9.11 -1.88
CA ILE A 60 -1.97 9.02 -0.75
C ILE A 60 -0.57 9.37 -1.24
N PRO A 61 0.03 10.46 -0.72
CA PRO A 61 1.43 10.74 -0.98
C PRO A 61 2.34 9.59 -0.52
N LEU A 62 3.27 9.16 -1.37
CA LEU A 62 4.18 8.07 -1.08
C LEU A 62 5.08 8.35 0.12
N HIS A 63 5.27 9.61 0.49
CA HIS A 63 6.02 9.94 1.70
C HIS A 63 5.31 9.57 3.01
N ARG A 64 4.01 9.26 2.95
CA ARG A 64 3.25 8.73 4.09
C ARG A 64 3.35 7.21 4.19
N VAL A 65 3.82 6.53 3.15
CA VAL A 65 3.92 5.07 3.13
C VAL A 65 5.15 4.62 3.92
N LEU A 66 4.93 3.75 4.91
CA LEU A 66 5.97 3.24 5.80
C LEU A 66 6.47 1.87 5.36
N MET A 67 5.54 0.95 5.06
CA MET A 67 5.87 -0.43 4.73
C MET A 67 4.75 -1.14 4.01
N ILE A 68 5.10 -2.26 3.37
CA ILE A 68 4.18 -3.23 2.82
C ILE A 68 4.40 -4.56 3.55
N LYS A 69 3.30 -5.18 3.98
CA LYS A 69 3.30 -6.47 4.65
C LYS A 69 2.40 -7.45 3.94
N ARG A 70 2.70 -8.74 4.12
CA ARG A 70 1.77 -9.83 3.83
C ARG A 70 1.08 -10.27 5.13
N LYS A 71 -0.24 -10.41 5.11
CA LYS A 71 -1.06 -10.71 6.30
C LYS A 71 -0.89 -12.15 6.75
N SER A 72 -0.80 -13.10 5.82
CA SER A 72 -0.72 -14.54 6.13
C SER A 72 0.45 -14.94 7.04
N ASP A 73 1.60 -14.27 6.93
CA ASP A 73 2.82 -14.62 7.68
C ASP A 73 3.56 -13.41 8.26
N ASN A 74 2.96 -12.22 8.22
CA ASN A 74 3.57 -10.96 8.63
C ASN A 74 4.90 -10.64 7.90
N ALA A 75 5.16 -11.23 6.73
CA ALA A 75 6.38 -10.97 5.98
C ALA A 75 6.46 -9.50 5.54
N LEU A 76 7.60 -8.87 5.83
CA LEU A 76 7.91 -7.51 5.39
C LEU A 76 8.38 -7.54 3.93
N ILE A 77 7.57 -7.00 3.02
CA ILE A 77 7.87 -6.99 1.59
C ILE A 77 8.69 -5.77 1.21
N TRP A 78 8.39 -4.65 1.84
CA TRP A 78 9.08 -3.39 1.62
C TRP A 78 8.96 -2.50 2.86
N LYS A 79 9.98 -1.70 3.12
CA LYS A 79 9.98 -0.68 4.16
C LYS A 79 10.78 0.52 3.68
N ARG A 80 10.33 1.70 4.10
CA ARG A 80 11.02 2.96 3.88
C ARG A 80 12.29 3.07 4.73
#